data_AF-A0A8H7NKV4-F1
#
_entry.id   AF-A0A8H7NKV4-F1
#
_cell.length_a   1.000
_cell.length_b   1.000
_cell.length_c   1.000
_cell.angle_alpha   90.00
_cell.angle_beta   90.00
_cell.angle_gamma   90.00
#
_symmetry.space_group_name_H-M   'P 1'
#
loop_
_entity.id
_entity.type
_entity.pdbx_description
1 polymer ?
#
loop_
_entity_poly.entity_id
_entity_poly.type
_entity_poly.pdbx_seq_one_letter_code
_entity_poly.pdbx_strand_id
1 'polypeptide(L)'
;MALEDVGARTQEQKQEEIRLRAMLVEAFDPEQYSRYEHWRAMKLTESVVKRVVNATVSQSVPGMVTTAVKAVTKLFSGDIIELARQVQGEYIRAGESQSDLPTPPRSGAEGDAEEDVELHRGPLRPEHLREAWRRYRLAGESRGVGMQQLWHHQKQDGVERFSTKTGKRMFK
;
A
#
# COMPACT_ATOMS: atom_id res chain seq x y z
N MET A 1 11.64 -18.87 -34.90
CA MET A 1 11.93 -18.28 -33.57
C MET A 1 10.77 -18.67 -32.68
N ALA A 2 10.97 -19.72 -31.87
CA ALA A 2 9.93 -20.33 -31.06
C ALA A 2 9.48 -19.34 -29.98
N LEU A 3 8.18 -19.06 -29.94
CA LEU A 3 7.54 -18.41 -28.80
C LEU A 3 7.62 -19.40 -27.65
N GLU A 4 8.58 -19.18 -26.75
CA GLU A 4 8.68 -19.93 -25.50
C GLU A 4 7.35 -19.82 -24.75
N ASP A 5 6.88 -20.97 -24.27
CA ASP A 5 5.65 -21.11 -23.51
C ASP A 5 5.79 -20.39 -22.15
N VAL A 6 5.40 -19.12 -22.10
CA VAL A 6 5.37 -18.28 -20.89
C VAL A 6 4.30 -18.77 -19.87
N GLY A 7 3.58 -19.87 -20.16
CA GLY A 7 2.32 -20.21 -19.51
C GLY A 7 2.36 -21.10 -18.27
N ALA A 8 3.40 -21.94 -18.05
CA ALA A 8 3.36 -22.92 -16.97
C ALA A 8 4.71 -23.12 -16.29
N ARG A 9 4.85 -22.60 -15.05
CA ARG A 9 5.95 -22.98 -14.16
C ARG A 9 6.00 -24.50 -14.02
N THR A 10 7.17 -25.09 -14.21
CA THR A 10 7.37 -26.53 -14.03
C THR A 10 7.06 -26.93 -12.59
N GLN A 11 6.69 -28.19 -12.35
CA GLN A 11 6.42 -28.66 -10.98
C GLN A 11 7.64 -28.48 -10.06
N GLU A 12 8.83 -28.68 -10.60
CA GLU A 12 10.11 -28.47 -9.91
C GLU A 12 10.30 -27.00 -9.48
N GLN A 13 10.01 -26.04 -10.36
CA GLN A 13 10.05 -24.61 -10.02
C GLN A 13 9.09 -24.24 -8.90
N LYS A 14 7.88 -24.83 -8.88
CA LYS A 14 6.91 -24.59 -7.80
C LYS A 14 7.39 -25.15 -6.47
N GLN A 15 8.01 -26.33 -6.48
CA GLN A 15 8.58 -26.95 -5.28
C GLN A 15 9.75 -26.14 -4.74
N GLU A 16 10.63 -25.65 -5.62
CA GLU A 16 11.75 -24.81 -5.22
C GLU A 16 11.26 -23.46 -4.65
N GLU A 17 10.24 -22.85 -5.24
CA GLU A 17 9.62 -21.63 -4.69
C GLU A 17 9.02 -21.85 -3.30
N ILE A 18 8.38 -23.01 -3.07
CA ILE A 18 7.87 -23.39 -1.75
C ILE A 18 9.03 -23.57 -0.75
N ARG A 19 10.10 -24.25 -1.17
CA ARG A 19 11.30 -24.47 -0.35
C ARG A 19 11.98 -23.17 0.04
N LEU A 20 12.20 -22.28 -0.92
CA LEU A 20 12.82 -20.97 -0.70
C LEU A 20 11.97 -20.09 0.23
N ARG A 21 10.64 -20.11 0.07
CA ARG A 21 9.73 -19.39 0.97
C ARG A 21 9.76 -19.97 2.39
N ALA A 22 9.81 -21.29 2.54
CA ALA A 22 9.90 -21.93 3.85
C ALA A 22 11.21 -21.57 4.56
N MET A 23 12.34 -21.64 3.85
CA MET A 23 13.65 -21.24 4.37
C MET A 23 13.67 -19.76 4.81
N LEU A 24 13.05 -18.86 4.02
CA LEU A 24 12.95 -17.45 4.39
C LEU A 24 12.12 -17.25 5.67
N VAL A 25 10.96 -17.90 5.76
CA VAL A 25 10.05 -17.77 6.91
C VAL A 25 10.64 -18.37 8.18
N GLU A 26 11.44 -19.43 8.06
CA GLU A 26 12.18 -20.04 9.18
C GLU A 26 13.24 -19.09 9.75
N ALA A 27 13.82 -18.23 8.92
CA ALA A 27 14.82 -17.25 9.35
C ALA A 27 14.22 -15.99 10.01
N PHE A 28 12.89 -15.84 10.05
CA PHE A 28 12.26 -14.65 10.63
C PHE A 28 12.33 -14.62 12.15
N ASP A 29 12.53 -13.42 12.70
CA ASP A 29 12.26 -13.20 14.11
C ASP A 29 10.74 -13.31 14.41
N PRO A 30 10.32 -13.53 15.68
CA PRO A 30 8.91 -13.71 16.02
C PRO A 30 8.01 -12.55 15.59
N GLU A 31 8.53 -11.32 15.54
CA GLU A 31 7.77 -10.14 15.18
C GLU A 31 7.61 -10.00 13.65
N GLN A 32 8.70 -10.23 12.90
CA GLN A 32 8.73 -10.33 11.45
C GLN A 32 7.76 -11.40 10.98
N TYR A 33 7.78 -12.57 11.62
CA TYR A 33 6.85 -13.66 11.34
C TYR A 33 5.40 -13.23 11.56
N SER A 34 5.11 -12.60 12.70
CA SER A 34 3.78 -12.07 13.00
C SER A 34 3.31 -11.10 11.92
N ARG A 35 4.12 -10.10 11.55
CA ARG A 35 3.76 -9.12 10.49
C ARG A 35 3.53 -9.81 9.14
N TYR A 36 4.40 -10.74 8.77
CA TYR A 36 4.28 -11.50 7.53
C TYR A 36 3.01 -12.35 7.48
N GLU A 37 2.66 -13.05 8.56
CA GLU A 37 1.42 -13.85 8.63
C GLU A 37 0.18 -12.98 8.47
N HIS A 38 0.12 -11.81 9.13
CA HIS A 38 -0.99 -10.86 8.96
C HIS A 38 -1.11 -10.39 7.50
N TRP A 39 0.01 -10.01 6.87
CA TRP A 39 0.03 -9.61 5.47
C TRP A 39 -0.39 -10.76 4.54
N ARG A 40 0.09 -11.98 4.77
CA ARG A 40 -0.22 -13.18 3.97
C ARG A 40 -1.69 -13.58 4.10
N ALA A 41 -2.24 -13.49 5.30
CA ALA A 41 -3.63 -13.83 5.61
C ALA A 41 -4.62 -12.81 5.01
N MET A 42 -4.21 -11.54 4.85
CA MET A 42 -5.04 -10.50 4.26
C MET A 42 -5.47 -10.86 2.82
N LYS A 43 -6.79 -10.96 2.62
CA LYS A 43 -7.42 -11.26 1.34
C LYS A 43 -8.68 -10.43 1.18
N LEU A 44 -8.91 -9.92 -0.02
CA LEU A 44 -10.15 -9.25 -0.38
C LEU A 44 -11.23 -10.29 -0.72
N THR A 45 -12.46 -10.07 -0.26
CA THR A 45 -13.59 -10.94 -0.55
C THR A 45 -13.94 -10.87 -2.03
N GLU A 46 -13.96 -12.02 -2.72
CA GLU A 46 -14.17 -12.08 -4.17
C GLU A 46 -15.52 -11.51 -4.60
N SER A 47 -16.59 -11.79 -3.85
CA SER A 47 -17.93 -11.29 -4.14
C SER A 47 -18.03 -9.76 -4.07
N VAL A 48 -17.29 -9.13 -3.16
CA VAL A 48 -17.25 -7.67 -3.02
C VAL A 48 -16.49 -7.06 -4.18
N VAL A 49 -15.31 -7.60 -4.51
CA VAL A 49 -14.50 -7.10 -5.64
C VAL A 49 -15.26 -7.25 -6.95
N LYS A 50 -15.85 -8.43 -7.20
CA LYS A 50 -16.65 -8.66 -8.41
C LYS A 50 -17.82 -7.69 -8.54
N ARG A 51 -18.52 -7.38 -7.43
CA ARG A 51 -19.61 -6.40 -7.41
C ARG A 51 -19.13 -5.00 -7.80
N VAL A 52 -18.03 -4.54 -7.21
CA VAL A 52 -17.46 -3.20 -7.48
C VAL A 52 -16.97 -3.09 -8.92
N VAL A 53 -16.26 -4.12 -9.41
CA VAL A 53 -15.74 -4.13 -10.79
C VAL A 53 -16.89 -4.17 -11.80
N ASN A 54 -17.91 -5.02 -11.58
CA ASN A 54 -19.09 -5.07 -12.45
C ASN A 54 -19.84 -3.73 -12.48
N ALA A 55 -19.99 -3.08 -11.33
CA ALA A 55 -20.64 -1.76 -11.25
C ALA A 55 -19.85 -0.67 -11.98
N THR A 56 -18.51 -0.75 -11.94
CA THR A 56 -17.63 0.24 -12.60
C THR A 56 -17.62 0.09 -14.11
N VAL A 57 -17.53 -1.14 -14.61
CA VAL A 57 -17.48 -1.44 -16.05
C VAL A 57 -18.89 -1.55 -16.66
N SER A 58 -19.93 -1.60 -15.81
CA SER A 58 -21.33 -1.86 -16.21
C SER A 58 -21.51 -3.17 -16.99
N GLN A 59 -20.65 -4.16 -16.74
CA GLN A 59 -20.62 -5.46 -17.43
C GLN A 59 -20.28 -6.57 -16.44
N SER A 60 -20.64 -7.82 -16.80
CA SER A 60 -20.21 -8.98 -16.03
C SER A 60 -18.74 -9.28 -16.31
N VAL A 61 -17.93 -9.36 -15.25
CA VAL A 61 -16.48 -9.54 -15.37
C VAL A 61 -16.06 -10.99 -15.07
N PRO A 62 -15.15 -11.60 -15.89
CA PRO A 62 -14.62 -12.93 -15.63
C PRO A 62 -13.84 -13.07 -14.31
N GLY A 63 -13.74 -14.29 -13.79
CA GLY A 63 -13.06 -14.59 -12.53
C GLY A 63 -11.56 -14.24 -12.53
N MET A 64 -10.86 -14.49 -13.65
CA MET A 64 -9.43 -14.12 -13.79
C MET A 64 -9.19 -12.62 -13.60
N VAL A 65 -10.09 -11.78 -14.12
CA VAL A 65 -10.01 -10.32 -13.96
C VAL A 65 -10.28 -9.95 -12.50
N THR A 66 -11.24 -10.60 -11.83
CA THR A 66 -11.48 -10.38 -10.40
C THR A 66 -10.24 -10.72 -9.57
N THR A 67 -9.54 -11.82 -9.89
CA THR A 67 -8.27 -12.21 -9.24
C THR A 67 -7.17 -11.18 -9.48
N ALA A 68 -7.03 -10.69 -10.72
CA ALA A 68 -6.06 -9.64 -11.05
C ALA A 68 -6.35 -8.35 -10.27
N VAL A 69 -7.61 -7.89 -10.22
CA VAL A 69 -8.00 -6.71 -9.45
C VAL A 69 -7.71 -6.90 -7.96
N LYS A 70 -7.99 -8.08 -7.38
CA LYS A 70 -7.64 -8.38 -5.98
C LYS A 70 -6.15 -8.20 -5.70
N ALA A 71 -5.30 -8.70 -6.59
CA ALA A 71 -3.85 -8.59 -6.46
C ALA A 71 -3.40 -7.12 -6.54
N VAL A 72 -3.86 -6.39 -7.57
CA VAL A 72 -3.51 -4.98 -7.76
C VAL A 72 -4.00 -4.12 -6.60
N THR A 73 -5.23 -4.32 -6.12
CA THR A 73 -5.78 -3.56 -4.98
C THR A 73 -5.02 -3.84 -3.68
N LYS A 74 -4.57 -5.09 -3.46
CA LYS A 74 -3.76 -5.43 -2.29
C LYS A 74 -2.40 -4.73 -2.33
N LEU A 75 -1.73 -4.76 -3.48
CA LEU A 75 -0.45 -4.06 -3.68
C LEU A 75 -0.62 -2.55 -3.49
N PHE A 76 -1.59 -1.95 -4.19
CA PHE A 76 -1.92 -0.53 -4.07
C PHE A 76 -2.21 -0.09 -2.62
N SER A 77 -2.94 -0.91 -1.86
CA SER A 77 -3.23 -0.61 -0.46
C SER A 77 -1.94 -0.62 0.39
N GLY A 78 -1.02 -1.53 0.10
CA GLY A 78 0.31 -1.55 0.71
C GLY A 78 1.11 -0.29 0.38
N ASP A 79 1.19 0.07 -0.89
CA ASP A 79 1.96 1.22 -1.37
C ASP A 79 1.46 2.54 -0.75
N ILE A 80 0.13 2.73 -0.70
CA ILE A 80 -0.46 3.93 -0.08
C ILE A 80 -0.19 3.97 1.44
N ILE A 81 -0.25 2.83 2.13
CA ILE A 81 0.03 2.76 3.57
C ILE A 81 1.52 3.05 3.83
N GLU A 82 2.41 2.52 3.00
CA GLU A 82 3.86 2.75 3.10
C GLU A 82 4.19 4.23 2.87
N LEU A 83 3.63 4.83 1.83
CA LEU A 83 3.78 6.28 1.58
C LEU A 83 3.22 7.11 2.75
N ALA A 84 2.09 6.71 3.33
CA ALA A 84 1.52 7.39 4.49
C ALA A 84 2.40 7.26 5.74
N ARG A 85 3.09 6.12 5.91
CA ARG A 85 4.12 5.97 6.95
C ARG A 85 5.27 6.92 6.70
N GLN A 86 5.84 6.98 5.49
CA GLN A 86 6.92 7.91 5.18
C GLN A 86 6.55 9.37 5.50
N VAL A 87 5.33 9.78 5.13
CA VAL A 87 4.79 11.11 5.48
C VAL A 87 4.72 11.30 6.99
N GLN A 88 4.21 10.33 7.74
CA GLN A 88 4.19 10.40 9.20
C GLN A 88 5.60 10.61 9.78
N GLY A 89 6.60 9.90 9.26
CA GLY A 89 7.99 10.07 9.66
C GLY A 89 8.47 11.50 9.45
N GLU A 90 8.19 12.10 8.29
CA GLU A 90 8.52 13.50 8.00
C GLU A 90 7.83 14.50 8.95
N TYR A 91 6.55 14.25 9.28
CA TYR A 91 5.80 15.07 10.23
C TYR A 91 6.44 15.03 11.63
N ILE A 92 6.91 13.85 12.06
CA ILE A 92 7.60 13.70 13.35
C ILE A 92 8.98 14.37 13.32
N ARG A 93 9.75 14.24 12.23
CA ARG A 93 11.03 14.98 12.06
C ARG A 93 10.82 16.50 12.10
N ALA A 94 9.67 16.97 11.61
CA ALA A 94 9.29 18.38 11.67
C ALA A 94 8.82 18.82 13.07
N GLY A 95 8.81 17.93 14.06
CA GLY A 95 8.44 18.22 15.45
C GLY A 95 6.93 18.31 15.69
N GLU A 96 6.10 17.81 14.78
CA GLU A 96 4.66 17.79 14.98
C GLU A 96 4.24 16.64 15.90
N SER A 97 3.51 16.96 16.98
CA SER A 97 2.92 15.95 17.87
C SER A 97 1.88 15.09 17.12
N GLN A 98 2.14 13.78 17.04
CA GLN A 98 1.31 12.80 16.31
C GLN A 98 0.24 12.12 17.17
N SER A 99 0.41 12.01 18.47
CA SER A 99 -0.66 11.54 19.34
C SER A 99 -0.38 11.94 20.77
N ASP A 100 -1.45 12.21 21.51
CA ASP A 100 -1.38 12.36 22.97
C ASP A 100 -1.22 11.00 23.67
N LEU A 101 -1.42 9.90 22.92
CA LEU A 101 -1.18 8.55 23.40
C LEU A 101 0.32 8.24 23.43
N PRO A 102 0.80 7.55 24.48
CA PRO A 102 2.18 7.09 24.53
C PRO A 102 2.45 6.16 23.36
N THR A 103 3.57 6.40 22.69
CA THR A 103 4.03 5.55 21.60
C THR A 103 4.33 4.15 22.16
N PRO A 104 3.79 3.07 21.56
CA PRO A 104 4.00 1.73 22.08
C PRO A 104 5.50 1.39 22.16
N PRO A 105 5.91 0.62 23.19
CA PRO A 105 7.31 0.29 23.42
C PRO A 105 7.89 -0.50 22.25
N ARG A 106 9.21 -0.41 22.09
CA ARG A 106 9.98 -1.15 21.08
C ARG A 106 9.72 -2.65 21.23
N SER A 107 9.21 -3.28 20.20
CA SER A 107 9.31 -4.72 20.04
C SER A 107 10.76 -5.05 19.67
N GLY A 108 11.41 -5.91 20.46
CA GLY A 108 12.81 -6.29 20.27
C GLY A 108 13.81 -5.20 20.65
N ALA A 109 13.93 -4.91 21.95
CA ALA A 109 15.01 -4.08 22.49
C ALA A 109 16.33 -4.87 22.50
N GLU A 110 17.00 -4.95 21.36
CA GLU A 110 18.44 -5.28 21.23
C GLU A 110 18.83 -5.06 19.76
N GLY A 111 19.62 -4.03 19.47
CA GLY A 111 20.16 -3.75 18.14
C GLY A 111 19.97 -2.30 17.66
N ASP A 112 21.05 -1.70 17.18
CA ASP A 112 21.18 -0.30 16.78
C ASP A 112 20.55 -0.05 15.40
N ALA A 113 19.24 -0.28 15.27
CA ALA A 113 18.51 0.04 14.04
C ALA A 113 18.29 1.55 13.94
N GLU A 114 18.72 2.12 12.82
CA GLU A 114 18.71 3.55 12.49
C GLU A 114 17.43 4.29 12.95
N GLU A 115 17.64 5.44 13.59
CA GLU A 115 16.66 6.40 14.15
C GLU A 115 15.46 6.68 13.20
N ASP A 116 15.66 6.54 11.88
CA ASP A 116 14.65 6.78 10.84
C ASP A 116 13.49 5.76 10.83
N VAL A 117 13.72 4.52 11.25
CA VAL A 117 12.65 3.50 11.37
C VAL A 117 11.79 3.79 12.60
N GLU A 118 12.35 4.44 13.62
CA GLU A 118 11.70 4.70 14.91
C GLU A 118 10.63 5.81 14.84
N LEU A 119 10.71 6.68 13.84
CA LEU A 119 9.77 7.78 13.62
C LEU A 119 8.41 7.29 13.09
N HIS A 120 8.27 6.06 12.61
CA HIS A 120 7.01 5.56 12.03
C HIS A 120 5.99 5.07 13.07
N ARG A 121 6.17 5.43 14.36
CA ARG A 121 5.35 4.90 15.46
C ARG A 121 4.23 5.86 15.86
N GLY A 122 3.02 5.31 15.97
CA GLY A 122 1.78 6.05 16.23
C GLY A 122 0.69 5.73 15.19
N PRO A 123 -0.57 6.09 15.46
CA PRO A 123 -1.66 5.83 14.52
C PRO A 123 -1.50 6.65 13.24
N LEU A 124 -1.79 6.04 12.08
CA LEU A 124 -1.90 6.78 10.83
C LEU A 124 -3.09 7.73 10.90
N ARG A 125 -2.84 9.02 10.70
CA ARG A 125 -3.87 10.05 10.69
C ARG A 125 -4.40 10.30 9.26
N PRO A 126 -5.63 10.82 9.11
CA PRO A 126 -6.20 11.10 7.79
C PRO A 126 -5.32 12.00 6.90
N GLU A 127 -4.59 12.94 7.48
CA GLU A 127 -3.65 13.84 6.77
C GLU A 127 -2.48 13.09 6.15
N HIS A 128 -1.93 12.07 6.80
CA HIS A 128 -0.86 11.25 6.23
C HIS A 128 -1.35 10.54 4.97
N LEU A 129 -2.57 10.00 5.02
CA LEU A 129 -3.20 9.33 3.87
C LEU A 129 -3.54 10.31 2.74
N ARG A 130 -4.02 11.53 3.05
CA ARG A 130 -4.29 12.56 2.03
C ARG A 130 -3.00 13.00 1.33
N GLU A 131 -1.94 13.22 2.10
CA GLU A 131 -0.65 13.63 1.54
C GLU A 131 0.02 12.50 0.76
N ALA A 132 -0.06 11.25 1.25
CA ALA A 132 0.38 10.07 0.50
C ALA A 132 -0.38 9.94 -0.83
N TRP A 133 -1.70 10.10 -0.82
CA TRP A 133 -2.52 10.10 -2.03
C TRP A 133 -2.14 11.22 -3.00
N ARG A 134 -1.89 12.43 -2.49
CA ARG A 134 -1.41 13.55 -3.30
C ARG A 134 -0.07 13.20 -3.97
N ARG A 135 0.89 12.67 -3.21
CA ARG A 135 2.21 12.24 -3.72
C ARG A 135 2.07 11.14 -4.77
N TYR A 136 1.28 10.12 -4.49
CA TYR A 136 0.97 9.03 -5.44
C TYR A 136 0.40 9.56 -6.76
N ARG A 137 -0.49 10.56 -6.69
CA ARG A 137 -1.04 11.24 -7.88
C ARG A 137 0.00 12.04 -8.66
N LEU A 138 0.91 12.72 -7.96
CA LEU A 138 1.94 13.56 -8.56
C LEU A 138 3.12 12.77 -9.12
N ALA A 139 3.50 11.66 -8.47
CA ALA A 139 4.58 10.76 -8.89
C ALA A 139 4.34 10.13 -10.26
N GLY A 140 3.12 10.23 -10.80
CA GLY A 140 2.79 9.75 -12.14
C GLY A 140 2.40 8.27 -12.21
N GLU A 141 2.56 7.52 -11.12
CA GLU A 141 2.06 6.14 -10.99
C GLU A 141 0.53 6.04 -11.09
N SER A 142 -0.17 7.12 -10.72
CA SER A 142 -1.62 7.29 -10.91
C SER A 142 -2.01 7.91 -12.27
N ARG A 143 -1.08 8.27 -13.16
CA ARG A 143 -1.44 8.81 -14.48
C ARG A 143 -2.00 7.67 -15.32
N GLY A 144 -3.28 7.39 -15.15
CA GLY A 144 -4.09 6.59 -16.06
C GLY A 144 -3.81 6.97 -17.51
N VAL A 145 -4.08 6.03 -18.41
CA VAL A 145 -3.69 6.17 -19.82
C VAL A 145 -4.82 6.89 -20.58
N GLY A 146 -4.49 7.96 -21.33
CA GLY A 146 -5.40 8.57 -22.31
C GLY A 146 -6.44 9.55 -21.76
N MET A 147 -7.63 9.56 -22.37
CA MET A 147 -8.67 10.60 -22.24
C MET A 147 -9.19 10.82 -20.80
N GLN A 148 -9.09 9.81 -19.92
CA GLN A 148 -9.46 9.94 -18.51
C GLN A 148 -8.58 10.93 -17.74
N GLN A 149 -7.33 11.17 -18.17
CA GLN A 149 -6.45 12.17 -17.53
C GLN A 149 -6.96 13.59 -17.71
N LEU A 150 -7.39 13.94 -18.92
CA LEU A 150 -7.93 15.26 -19.25
C LEU A 150 -9.19 15.55 -18.41
N TRP A 151 -10.04 14.54 -18.24
CA TRP A 151 -11.26 14.68 -17.44
C TRP A 151 -10.98 14.83 -15.94
N HIS A 152 -10.03 14.05 -15.38
CA HIS A 152 -9.63 14.20 -13.98
C HIS A 152 -8.91 15.52 -13.68
N HIS A 153 -8.16 16.07 -14.64
CA HIS A 153 -7.58 17.41 -14.53
C HIS A 153 -8.66 18.50 -14.56
N GLN A 154 -9.71 18.31 -15.35
CA GLN A 154 -10.80 19.29 -15.49
C GLN A 154 -11.79 19.25 -14.30
N LYS A 155 -11.91 18.11 -13.60
CA LYS A 155 -12.80 17.91 -12.44
C LYS A 155 -12.15 18.15 -11.07
N GLN A 156 -10.94 18.71 -10.99
CA GLN A 156 -10.42 19.16 -9.70
C GLN A 156 -11.19 20.41 -9.24
N ASP A 157 -12.40 20.21 -8.74
CA ASP A 157 -13.09 21.18 -7.91
C ASP A 157 -12.19 21.42 -6.69
N GLY A 158 -11.87 22.69 -6.44
CA GLY A 158 -10.83 23.15 -5.51
C GLY A 158 -10.98 22.73 -4.03
N VAL A 159 -11.80 21.74 -3.71
CA VAL A 159 -11.94 21.10 -2.41
C VAL A 159 -10.59 20.58 -1.89
N GLU A 160 -9.71 20.09 -2.76
CA GLU A 160 -8.35 19.68 -2.38
C GLU A 160 -7.42 20.87 -2.05
N ARG A 161 -7.83 22.11 -2.38
CA ARG A 161 -7.13 23.34 -1.95
C ARG A 161 -7.49 23.75 -0.53
N PHE A 162 -8.60 23.26 0.01
CA PHE A 162 -9.10 23.62 1.32
C PHE A 162 -9.07 22.39 2.23
N SER A 163 -8.03 22.31 3.07
CA SER A 163 -8.02 21.36 4.19
C SER A 163 -9.25 21.59 5.07
N THR A 164 -9.89 20.51 5.53
CA THR A 164 -11.05 20.56 6.46
C THR A 164 -10.68 21.12 7.85
N LYS A 165 -9.40 21.35 8.11
CA LYS A 165 -8.89 22.15 9.23
C LYS A 165 -7.95 23.25 8.71
N THR A 166 -8.04 24.42 9.30
CA THR A 166 -7.18 25.60 9.12
C THR A 166 -5.74 25.37 9.62
N GLY A 167 -5.16 24.20 9.32
CA GLY A 167 -3.75 23.90 9.58
C GLY A 167 -2.90 24.37 8.40
N LYS A 168 -1.78 25.03 8.68
CA LYS A 168 -0.78 25.35 7.65
C LYS A 168 -0.32 24.04 6.98
N ARG A 169 -0.36 24.01 5.65
CA ARG A 169 0.19 22.89 4.88
C ARG A 169 1.69 22.79 5.17
N MET A 170 2.12 21.72 5.82
CA MET A 170 3.52 21.53 6.25
C MET A 170 4.46 21.30 5.06
N PHE A 171 4.00 20.58 4.04
CA PHE A 171 4.81 20.19 2.87
C PHE A 171 4.24 20.77 1.57
N LYS A 172 5.11 21.18 0.63
CA LYS A 172 4.69 21.84 -0.62
C LYS A 172 4.42 20.87 -1.75
#